data_AF-A0A7D9HA36-F1
#
_entry.id   AF-A0A7D9HA36-F1
#
_cell.length_a   1.000
_cell.length_b   1.000
_cell.length_c   1.000
_cell.angle_alpha   90.00
_cell.angle_beta   90.00
_cell.angle_gamma   90.00
#
_symmetry.space_group_name_H-M   'P 1'
#
loop_
_entity.id
_entity.type
_entity.pdbx_description
1 polymer ?
#
loop_
_entity_poly.entity_id
_entity_poly.type
_entity_poly.pdbx_seq_one_letter_code
_entity_poly.pdbx_strand_id
1 'polypeptide(L)'
;MILNAIDKKQLTAIVLLDMSKGFDSIDTMTLLTKLEDVGAPCQAIQWFQSYLTSRYRVVRIQTTLSEPLEVKSGVPQGSILGPLLFSIYVNDLPSVPQQCSPYSYVDDTKLLMSFSLQHQQRAISEINQDLLRIRNWCFDNKLLLNPEKTKAMICGSRQMRAKLPNFRLSLLGKEIIPVTSAKDLGVILDSGLTFDSHVQATISSSKFYEKEVNTNCSCLDACNRIIYETDLSYALFNDIANTTSLHNQFTRAHNASTSERQSSSVDVKWRDYLRENILQLSIYFNELSYIRTESVPAYSWESFMAEAGGTLGLFLGASFLTIAELLDFLCHIVAFLFRKRQQNIKD
;
A
#
# COMPACT_ATOMS: atom_id res chain seq x y z
N MET A 1 9.41 -7.88 -15.37
CA MET A 1 10.50 -8.88 -15.40
C MET A 1 10.01 -10.29 -15.71
N ILE A 2 9.09 -10.87 -14.94
CA ILE A 2 8.63 -12.26 -15.12
C ILE A 2 7.97 -12.45 -16.50
N LEU A 3 7.07 -11.56 -16.91
CA LEU A 3 6.42 -11.63 -18.24
C LEU A 3 7.45 -11.58 -19.37
N ASN A 4 8.39 -10.64 -19.33
CA ASN A 4 9.48 -10.55 -20.31
C ASN A 4 10.33 -11.83 -20.37
N ALA A 5 10.51 -12.53 -19.25
CA ALA A 5 11.23 -13.82 -19.23
C ALA A 5 10.39 -14.93 -19.89
N ILE A 6 9.08 -14.94 -19.67
CA ILE A 6 8.14 -15.86 -20.33
C ILE A 6 8.18 -15.67 -21.85
N ASP A 7 8.18 -14.42 -22.33
CA ASP A 7 8.27 -14.11 -23.77
C ASP A 7 9.57 -14.63 -24.39
N LYS A 8 10.66 -14.61 -23.62
CA LYS A 8 11.97 -15.17 -24.00
C LYS A 8 12.05 -16.69 -23.81
N LYS A 9 10.94 -17.37 -23.51
CA LYS A 9 10.88 -18.81 -23.20
C LYS A 9 11.81 -19.20 -22.05
N GLN A 10 11.91 -18.34 -21.04
CA GLN A 10 12.65 -18.60 -19.80
C GLN A 10 11.68 -18.90 -18.65
N LEU A 11 12.21 -19.47 -17.58
CA LEU A 11 11.54 -19.66 -16.30
C LEU A 11 12.07 -18.59 -15.33
N THR A 12 11.23 -18.17 -14.38
CA THR A 12 11.66 -17.30 -13.29
C THR A 12 11.43 -18.00 -11.95
N ALA A 13 12.50 -18.22 -11.19
CA ALA A 13 12.39 -18.60 -9.79
C ALA A 13 12.08 -17.37 -8.95
N ILE A 14 11.13 -17.51 -8.03
CA ILE A 14 10.76 -16.54 -7.01
C ILE A 14 10.98 -17.22 -5.66
N VAL A 15 11.85 -16.67 -4.82
CA VAL A 15 12.05 -17.13 -3.44
C VAL A 15 11.52 -16.06 -2.51
N LEU A 16 10.43 -16.37 -1.83
CA LEU A 16 9.78 -15.54 -0.82
C LEU A 16 10.41 -15.86 0.53
N LEU A 17 11.24 -14.95 1.05
CA LEU A 17 11.91 -15.10 2.34
C LEU A 17 10.95 -14.66 3.45
N ASP A 18 10.94 -15.43 4.55
CA ASP A 18 10.18 -15.08 5.75
C ASP A 18 11.15 -14.94 6.92
N MET A 19 11.07 -13.81 7.64
CA MET A 19 11.83 -13.56 8.85
C MET A 19 10.98 -13.87 10.08
N SER A 20 11.55 -14.64 11.01
CA SER A 20 10.90 -14.94 12.29
C SER A 20 10.95 -13.72 13.19
N LYS A 21 9.79 -13.22 13.61
CA LYS A 21 9.64 -12.17 14.63
C LYS A 21 10.54 -10.95 14.35
N GLY A 22 10.45 -10.38 13.16
CA GLY A 22 11.33 -9.29 12.70
C GLY A 22 11.46 -8.15 13.72
N PHE A 23 10.34 -7.54 14.12
CA PHE A 23 10.32 -6.42 15.06
C PHE A 23 10.86 -6.76 16.46
N ASP A 24 10.64 -7.97 16.96
CA ASP A 24 11.12 -8.39 18.29
C ASP A 24 12.61 -8.77 18.30
N SER A 25 13.17 -9.08 17.12
CA SER A 25 14.55 -9.58 16.97
C SER A 25 15.58 -8.49 16.70
N ILE A 26 15.14 -7.24 16.49
CA ILE A 26 16.05 -6.10 16.27
C ILE A 26 17.02 -5.98 17.45
N ASP A 27 18.32 -6.02 17.17
CA ASP A 27 19.34 -5.73 18.15
C ASP A 27 19.54 -4.22 18.30
N THR A 28 19.54 -3.72 19.53
CA THR A 28 19.65 -2.29 19.79
C THR A 28 20.99 -1.73 19.30
N MET A 29 22.12 -2.41 19.52
CA MET A 29 23.43 -1.88 19.16
C MET A 29 23.63 -1.89 17.64
N THR A 30 23.21 -2.97 16.96
CA THR A 30 23.21 -3.02 15.49
C THR A 30 22.33 -1.92 14.89
N LEU A 31 21.14 -1.67 15.44
CA LEU A 31 20.26 -0.59 14.96
C LEU A 31 20.88 0.80 15.14
N LEU A 32 21.52 1.07 16.27
CA LEU A 32 22.18 2.36 16.51
C LEU A 32 23.35 2.59 15.54
N THR A 33 24.11 1.54 15.23
CA THR A 33 25.18 1.59 14.22
C THR A 33 24.60 1.89 12.84
N LYS A 34 23.51 1.20 12.46
CA LYS A 34 22.83 1.47 11.17
C LYS A 34 22.22 2.88 11.10
N LEU A 35 21.76 3.43 12.22
CA LEU A 35 21.30 4.82 12.30
C LEU A 35 22.46 5.79 12.03
N GLU A 36 23.65 5.50 12.55
CA GLU A 36 24.86 6.27 12.23
C GLU A 36 25.25 6.15 10.75
N ASP A 37 25.19 4.94 10.18
CA ASP A 37 25.51 4.69 8.76
C ASP A 37 24.59 5.44 7.79
N VAL A 38 23.31 5.65 8.15
CA VAL A 38 22.37 6.47 7.36
C VAL A 38 22.50 7.97 7.64
N GLY A 39 23.46 8.39 8.48
CA GLY A 39 23.77 9.79 8.75
C GLY A 39 22.90 10.44 9.83
N ALA A 40 22.32 9.67 10.76
CA ALA A 40 21.56 10.24 11.86
C ALA A 40 22.47 11.07 12.78
N PRO A 41 22.04 12.27 13.25
CA PRO A 41 22.85 13.09 14.13
C PRO A 41 23.02 12.41 15.50
N CYS A 42 24.15 12.67 16.17
CA CYS A 42 24.49 12.08 17.46
C CYS A 42 23.38 12.25 18.52
N GLN A 43 22.71 13.41 18.56
CA GLN A 43 21.60 13.65 19.47
C GLN A 43 20.40 12.72 19.21
N ALA A 44 20.10 12.43 17.94
CA ALA A 44 19.03 11.50 17.58
C ALA A 44 19.40 10.06 17.96
N ILE A 45 20.65 9.65 17.73
CA ILE A 45 21.16 8.33 18.13
C ILE A 45 21.05 8.15 19.65
N GLN A 46 21.47 9.14 20.45
CA GLN A 46 21.34 9.12 21.90
C GLN A 46 19.86 9.03 22.35
N TRP A 47 18.97 9.76 21.67
CA TRP A 47 17.54 9.69 21.93
C TRP A 47 16.97 8.30 21.63
N PHE A 48 17.32 7.70 20.48
CA PHE A 48 16.92 6.33 20.12
C PHE A 48 17.50 5.28 21.07
N GLN A 49 18.74 5.46 21.51
CA GLN A 49 19.35 4.59 22.52
C GLN A 49 18.51 4.62 23.80
N SER A 50 18.21 5.81 24.33
CA SER A 50 17.34 5.96 25.50
C SER A 50 15.94 5.38 25.28
N TYR A 51 15.40 5.49 24.07
CA TYR A 51 14.08 4.95 23.71
C TYR A 51 14.04 3.41 23.69
N LEU A 52 15.16 2.77 23.31
CA LEU A 52 15.23 1.32 23.09
C LEU A 52 15.77 0.55 24.32
N THR A 53 16.52 1.19 25.21
CA THR A 53 17.11 0.57 26.42
C THR A 53 16.21 0.65 27.65
N SER A 54 16.49 -0.19 28.66
CA SER A 54 15.82 -0.16 29.98
C SER A 54 14.29 -0.26 29.92
N ARG A 55 13.78 -1.03 28.97
CA ARG A 55 12.35 -1.28 28.81
C ARG A 55 11.94 -2.55 29.54
N TYR A 56 10.72 -2.55 30.06
CA TYR A 56 10.10 -3.70 30.71
C TYR A 56 8.73 -3.99 30.09
N ARG A 57 8.36 -5.27 30.00
CA ARG A 57 7.03 -5.75 29.61
C ARG A 57 6.35 -6.34 30.85
N VAL A 58 5.07 -6.04 31.02
CA VAL A 58 4.19 -6.64 32.03
C VAL A 58 2.92 -7.13 31.34
N VAL A 59 2.36 -8.23 31.82
CA VAL A 59 1.08 -8.75 31.34
C VAL A 59 0.03 -8.45 32.40
N ARG A 60 -1.09 -7.83 31.99
CA ARG A 60 -2.25 -7.61 32.87
C ARG A 60 -3.37 -8.57 32.51
N ILE A 61 -3.82 -9.36 33.48
CA ILE A 61 -5.05 -10.16 33.36
C ILE A 61 -6.02 -9.63 34.40
N GLN A 62 -7.12 -9.02 33.94
CA GLN A 62 -8.08 -8.30 34.78
C GLN A 62 -7.40 -7.23 35.65
N THR A 63 -7.37 -7.43 36.97
CA THR A 63 -6.75 -6.53 37.97
C THR A 63 -5.35 -6.96 38.39
N THR A 64 -4.88 -8.13 37.94
CA THR A 64 -3.58 -8.68 38.35
C THR A 64 -2.52 -8.40 37.29
N LEU A 65 -1.34 -7.96 37.72
CA LEU A 65 -0.15 -7.74 36.88
C LEU A 65 0.85 -8.86 37.10
N SER A 66 1.57 -9.23 36.03
CA SER A 66 2.75 -10.08 36.14
C SER A 66 3.94 -9.31 36.71
N GLU A 67 4.95 -10.05 37.14
CA GLU A 67 6.26 -9.48 37.40
C GLU A 67 6.82 -8.79 36.12
N PRO A 68 7.51 -7.64 36.26
CA PRO A 68 8.16 -6.97 35.14
C PRO A 68 9.26 -7.84 34.52
N LEU A 69 9.19 -8.03 33.20
CA LEU A 69 10.22 -8.71 32.43
C LEU A 69 10.98 -7.71 31.56
N GLU A 70 12.29 -7.66 31.71
CA GLU A 70 13.15 -6.79 30.90
C GLU A 70 13.11 -7.17 29.40
N VAL A 71 13.05 -6.14 28.55
CA VAL A 71 13.07 -6.28 27.09
C VAL A 71 14.47 -5.99 26.56
N LYS A 72 15.17 -7.05 26.15
CA LYS A 72 16.56 -6.97 25.69
C LYS A 72 16.72 -6.68 24.20
N SER A 73 15.69 -6.93 23.40
CA SER A 73 15.70 -6.77 21.95
C SER A 73 14.35 -6.30 21.44
N GLY A 74 14.36 -5.81 20.21
CA GLY A 74 13.17 -5.46 19.47
C GLY A 74 12.67 -4.06 19.72
N VAL A 75 11.90 -3.53 18.79
CA VAL A 75 11.22 -2.24 18.92
C VAL A 75 9.84 -2.44 19.59
N PRO A 76 9.28 -1.42 20.26
CA PRO A 76 7.93 -1.55 20.83
C PRO A 76 6.90 -1.82 19.72
N GLN A 77 6.19 -2.94 19.80
CA GLN A 77 5.15 -3.29 18.84
C GLN A 77 3.98 -2.30 18.95
N GLY A 78 3.47 -1.82 17.81
CA GLY A 78 2.44 -0.78 17.78
C GLY A 78 2.97 0.65 18.00
N SER A 79 4.29 0.82 18.11
CA SER A 79 4.88 2.17 18.07
C SER A 79 4.89 2.73 16.65
N ILE A 80 4.71 4.05 16.54
CA ILE A 80 4.79 4.80 15.28
C ILE A 80 6.18 4.65 14.64
N LEU A 81 7.23 4.56 15.46
CA LEU A 81 8.62 4.47 15.00
C LEU A 81 9.07 3.05 14.68
N GLY A 82 8.33 2.02 15.11
CA GLY A 82 8.70 0.62 14.89
C GLY A 82 8.95 0.29 13.41
N PRO A 83 8.00 0.56 12.50
CA PRO A 83 8.17 0.32 11.06
C PRO A 83 9.37 1.03 10.43
N LEU A 84 9.62 2.28 10.84
CA LEU A 84 10.77 3.06 10.39
C LEU A 84 12.08 2.39 10.81
N LEU A 85 12.21 2.09 12.10
CA LEU A 85 13.42 1.50 12.66
C LEU A 85 13.70 0.12 12.05
N PHE A 86 12.66 -0.68 11.80
CA PHE A 86 12.82 -1.94 11.11
C PHE A 86 13.27 -1.74 9.65
N SER A 87 12.70 -0.77 8.94
CA SER A 87 13.10 -0.46 7.56
C SER A 87 14.56 -0.04 7.47
N ILE A 88 15.03 0.82 8.38
CA ILE A 88 16.45 1.20 8.50
C ILE A 88 17.31 -0.02 8.80
N TYR A 89 16.84 -0.91 9.69
CA TYR A 89 17.58 -2.10 10.09
C TYR A 89 17.87 -3.06 8.93
N VAL A 90 16.92 -3.21 8.00
CA VAL A 90 17.04 -4.14 6.86
C VAL A 90 17.42 -3.44 5.55
N ASN A 91 17.73 -2.15 5.58
CA ASN A 91 17.91 -1.32 4.38
C ASN A 91 19.02 -1.80 3.44
N ASP A 92 20.06 -2.45 3.99
CA ASP A 92 21.20 -3.00 3.27
C ASP A 92 21.00 -4.45 2.79
N LEU A 93 19.95 -5.15 3.27
CA LEU A 93 19.65 -6.53 2.86
C LEU A 93 19.51 -6.69 1.32
N PRO A 94 18.83 -5.79 0.57
CA PRO A 94 18.75 -5.90 -0.88
C PRO A 94 20.10 -5.81 -1.61
N SER A 95 21.17 -5.37 -0.95
CA SER A 95 22.51 -5.32 -1.56
C SER A 95 23.31 -6.61 -1.37
N VAL A 96 22.80 -7.54 -0.56
CA VAL A 96 23.49 -8.81 -0.21
C VAL A 96 23.50 -9.83 -1.36
N PRO A 97 22.38 -10.07 -2.08
CA PRO A 97 22.37 -11.01 -3.20
C PRO A 97 23.22 -10.48 -4.37
N GLN A 98 23.99 -11.37 -4.99
CA GLN A 98 24.87 -11.01 -6.11
C GLN A 98 24.37 -11.55 -7.46
N GLN A 99 23.51 -12.56 -7.45
CA GLN A 99 23.05 -13.26 -8.66
C GLN A 99 21.57 -13.00 -8.92
N CYS A 100 20.76 -13.00 -7.87
CA CYS A 100 19.32 -12.76 -7.92
C CYS A 100 19.01 -11.27 -7.87
N SER A 101 17.88 -10.88 -8.46
CA SER A 101 17.31 -9.53 -8.27
C SER A 101 16.44 -9.52 -7.00
N PRO A 102 16.83 -8.78 -5.95
CA PRO A 102 16.03 -8.67 -4.74
C PRO A 102 14.93 -7.63 -4.90
N TYR A 103 13.79 -7.88 -4.26
CA TYR A 103 12.69 -6.95 -4.10
C TYR A 103 12.22 -7.03 -2.66
N SER A 104 12.17 -5.89 -1.98
CA SER A 104 11.75 -5.82 -0.58
C SER A 104 10.60 -4.83 -0.43
N TYR A 105 9.65 -5.18 0.44
CA TYR A 105 8.58 -4.31 0.89
C TYR A 105 8.42 -4.50 2.39
N VAL A 106 8.91 -3.52 3.17
CA VAL A 106 8.97 -3.60 4.64
C VAL A 106 9.68 -4.90 5.08
N ASP A 107 8.97 -5.85 5.67
CA ASP A 107 9.47 -7.12 6.17
C ASP A 107 9.46 -8.26 5.15
N ASP A 108 8.75 -8.10 4.04
CA ASP A 108 8.71 -9.07 2.96
C ASP A 108 9.88 -8.84 2.00
N THR A 109 10.79 -9.82 1.89
CA THR A 109 11.87 -9.81 0.89
C THR A 109 11.78 -11.01 -0.02
N LYS A 110 11.95 -10.78 -1.32
CA LYS A 110 11.91 -11.84 -2.33
C LYS A 110 13.06 -11.73 -3.32
N LEU A 111 13.58 -12.89 -3.70
CA LEU A 111 14.63 -13.03 -4.71
C LEU A 111 14.03 -13.55 -6.00
N LEU A 112 14.34 -12.89 -7.10
CA LEU A 112 13.93 -13.33 -8.43
C LEU A 112 15.13 -13.64 -9.30
N MET A 113 15.09 -14.76 -10.02
CA MET A 113 16.11 -15.13 -11.00
C MET A 113 15.45 -15.77 -12.22
N SER A 114 15.70 -15.20 -13.39
CA SER A 114 15.24 -15.76 -14.67
C SER A 114 16.34 -16.60 -15.33
N PHE A 115 15.98 -17.79 -15.81
CA PHE A 115 16.91 -18.73 -16.42
C PHE A 115 16.24 -19.57 -17.51
N SER A 116 17.03 -20.02 -18.48
CA SER A 116 16.60 -21.04 -19.45
C SER A 116 16.77 -22.45 -18.87
N LEU A 117 15.96 -23.43 -19.31
CA LEU A 117 16.04 -24.83 -18.83
C LEU A 117 17.46 -25.43 -18.88
N GLN A 118 18.23 -25.14 -19.93
CA GLN A 118 19.62 -25.59 -20.07
C GLN A 118 20.58 -25.09 -18.97
N HIS A 119 20.20 -24.02 -18.26
CA HIS A 119 21.00 -23.41 -17.18
C HIS A 119 20.38 -23.63 -15.80
N GLN A 120 19.44 -24.57 -15.67
CA GLN A 120 18.77 -24.83 -14.40
C GLN A 120 19.75 -25.11 -13.24
N GLN A 121 20.74 -25.99 -13.44
CA GLN A 121 21.67 -26.35 -12.36
C GLN A 121 22.51 -25.16 -11.91
N ARG A 122 22.89 -24.31 -12.86
CA ARG A 122 23.57 -23.05 -12.58
C ARG A 122 22.67 -22.13 -11.74
N ALA A 123 21.42 -21.95 -12.15
CA ALA A 123 20.46 -21.12 -11.40
C ALA A 123 20.23 -21.63 -9.97
N ILE A 124 20.09 -22.94 -9.78
CA ILE A 124 19.97 -23.55 -8.44
C ILE A 124 21.21 -23.24 -7.59
N SER A 125 22.41 -23.38 -8.16
CA SER A 125 23.67 -23.08 -7.46
C SER A 125 23.75 -21.60 -7.09
N GLU A 126 23.46 -20.70 -8.03
CA GLU A 126 23.52 -19.24 -7.82
C GLU A 126 22.49 -18.76 -6.78
N ILE A 127 21.26 -19.28 -6.82
CA ILE A 127 20.23 -18.97 -5.80
C ILE A 127 20.66 -19.48 -4.43
N ASN A 128 21.19 -20.71 -4.32
CA ASN A 128 21.65 -21.25 -3.04
C ASN A 128 22.85 -20.45 -2.48
N GLN A 129 23.73 -19.94 -3.33
CA GLN A 129 24.81 -19.04 -2.91
C GLN A 129 24.25 -17.73 -2.33
N ASP A 130 23.26 -17.12 -2.98
CA ASP A 130 22.62 -15.91 -2.44
C ASP A 130 21.85 -16.18 -1.15
N LEU A 131 21.16 -17.33 -1.03
CA LEU A 131 20.52 -17.74 0.22
C LEU A 131 21.54 -17.92 1.36
N LEU A 132 22.74 -18.40 1.06
CA LEU A 132 23.83 -18.50 2.04
C LEU A 132 24.35 -17.10 2.45
N ARG A 133 24.52 -16.18 1.48
CA ARG A 133 24.92 -14.80 1.78
C ARG A 133 23.90 -14.11 2.68
N ILE A 134 22.61 -14.22 2.35
CA ILE A 134 21.52 -13.65 3.14
C ILE A 134 21.46 -14.29 4.52
N ARG A 135 21.62 -15.62 4.62
CA ARG A 135 21.71 -16.30 5.92
C ARG A 135 22.81 -15.69 6.80
N ASN A 136 24.02 -15.51 6.24
CA ASN A 136 25.14 -14.96 6.99
C ASN A 136 24.87 -13.51 7.40
N TRP A 137 24.34 -12.69 6.48
CA TRP A 137 23.92 -11.32 6.81
C TRP A 137 22.86 -11.30 7.92
N CYS A 138 21.85 -12.18 7.89
CA CYS A 138 20.86 -12.28 8.95
C CYS A 138 21.51 -12.66 10.28
N PHE A 139 22.46 -13.61 10.27
CA PHE A 139 23.20 -14.00 11.46
C PHE A 139 23.99 -12.83 12.06
N ASP A 140 24.73 -12.08 11.24
CA ASP A 140 25.50 -10.91 11.67
C ASP A 140 24.60 -9.79 12.21
N ASN A 141 23.40 -9.65 11.63
CA ASN A 141 22.38 -8.71 12.06
C ASN A 141 21.42 -9.29 13.12
N LYS A 142 21.74 -10.45 13.74
CA LYS A 142 20.93 -11.10 14.79
C LYS A 142 19.46 -11.34 14.42
N LEU A 143 19.16 -11.48 13.13
CA LEU A 143 17.86 -11.83 12.58
C LEU A 143 17.77 -13.34 12.31
N LEU A 144 16.55 -13.86 12.38
CA LEU A 144 16.28 -15.28 12.18
C LEU A 144 15.45 -15.49 10.91
N LEU A 145 16.01 -16.18 9.93
CA LEU A 145 15.23 -16.67 8.78
C LEU A 145 14.36 -17.84 9.18
N ASN A 146 13.17 -17.91 8.59
CA ASN A 146 12.23 -18.99 8.80
C ASN A 146 12.21 -19.94 7.59
N PRO A 147 12.96 -21.06 7.62
CA PRO A 147 12.96 -22.01 6.51
C PRO A 147 11.61 -22.74 6.37
N GLU A 148 10.78 -22.77 7.42
CA GLU A 148 9.43 -23.37 7.36
C GLU A 148 8.44 -22.51 6.57
N LYS A 149 8.56 -21.19 6.68
CA LYS A 149 7.67 -20.25 5.98
C LYS A 149 8.25 -19.72 4.67
N THR A 150 9.55 -19.84 4.46
CA THR A 150 10.20 -19.50 3.19
C THR A 150 9.67 -20.41 2.08
N LYS A 151 9.24 -19.81 0.96
CA LYS A 151 8.67 -20.54 -0.18
C LYS A 151 9.43 -20.22 -1.45
N ALA A 152 9.63 -21.22 -2.29
CA ALA A 152 10.05 -21.02 -3.67
C ALA A 152 8.86 -21.25 -4.61
N MET A 153 8.81 -20.55 -5.73
CA MET A 153 7.83 -20.76 -6.80
C MET A 153 8.54 -20.58 -8.14
N ILE A 154 8.18 -21.40 -9.13
CA ILE A 154 8.71 -21.26 -10.49
C ILE A 154 7.60 -20.74 -11.41
N CYS A 155 7.76 -19.51 -11.89
CA CYS A 155 6.89 -18.91 -12.88
C CYS A 155 7.36 -19.23 -14.29
N GLY A 156 6.41 -19.48 -15.19
CA GLY A 156 6.71 -19.79 -16.58
C GLY A 156 5.52 -20.30 -17.36
N SER A 157 5.65 -20.36 -18.68
CA SER A 157 4.62 -21.01 -19.51
C SER A 157 4.45 -22.48 -19.10
N ARG A 158 3.22 -23.00 -19.24
CA ARG A 158 2.88 -24.39 -18.87
C ARG A 158 3.84 -25.41 -19.52
N GLN A 159 4.21 -25.17 -20.78
CA GLN A 159 5.12 -26.04 -21.54
C GLN A 159 6.54 -26.05 -20.97
N MET A 160 7.04 -24.89 -20.52
CA MET A 160 8.39 -24.78 -19.96
C MET A 160 8.45 -25.37 -18.55
N ARG A 161 7.44 -25.11 -17.72
CA ARG A 161 7.36 -25.67 -16.36
C ARG A 161 7.25 -27.19 -16.36
N ALA A 162 6.49 -27.77 -17.30
CA ALA A 162 6.38 -29.22 -17.44
C ALA A 162 7.72 -29.90 -17.80
N LYS A 163 8.66 -29.16 -18.41
CA LYS A 163 9.99 -29.65 -18.81
C LYS A 163 11.05 -29.42 -17.74
N LEU A 164 10.72 -28.82 -16.59
CA LEU A 164 11.68 -28.55 -15.52
C LEU A 164 11.85 -29.78 -14.62
N PRO A 165 12.96 -30.54 -14.73
CA PRO A 165 13.20 -31.65 -13.83
C PRO A 165 13.59 -31.15 -12.44
N ASN A 166 12.99 -31.69 -11.37
CA ASN A 166 13.50 -31.64 -9.99
C ASN A 166 14.27 -30.37 -9.57
N PHE A 167 13.57 -29.23 -9.46
CA PHE A 167 14.15 -27.98 -8.94
C PHE A 167 14.02 -27.93 -7.41
N ARG A 168 15.15 -27.87 -6.70
CA ARG A 168 15.18 -27.85 -5.23
C ARG A 168 16.25 -26.89 -4.73
N LEU A 169 15.92 -26.13 -3.69
CA LEU A 169 16.83 -25.21 -3.02
C LEU A 169 17.10 -25.68 -1.59
N SER A 170 18.15 -25.17 -0.95
CA SER A 170 18.45 -25.46 0.45
C SER A 170 18.62 -24.18 1.26
N LEU A 171 17.93 -24.10 2.39
CA LEU A 171 18.07 -23.02 3.36
C LEU A 171 18.13 -23.62 4.76
N LEU A 172 19.21 -23.34 5.49
CA LEU A 172 19.41 -23.81 6.87
C LEU A 172 19.26 -25.33 7.04
N GLY A 173 19.75 -26.11 6.08
CA GLY A 173 19.65 -27.57 6.09
C GLY A 173 18.28 -28.12 5.71
N LYS A 174 17.28 -27.26 5.50
CA LYS A 174 15.97 -27.64 4.97
C LYS A 174 15.94 -27.52 3.45
N GLU A 175 15.31 -28.50 2.82
CA GLU A 175 15.02 -28.47 1.40
C GLU A 175 13.75 -27.67 1.11
N ILE A 176 13.85 -26.69 0.21
CA ILE A 176 12.72 -25.87 -0.26
C ILE A 176 12.32 -26.39 -1.64
N ILE A 177 11.13 -27.00 -1.68
CA ILE A 177 10.51 -27.49 -2.91
C ILE A 177 9.56 -26.41 -3.45
N PRO A 178 9.62 -26.09 -4.77
CA PRO A 178 8.74 -25.08 -5.34
C PRO A 178 7.26 -25.41 -5.17
N VAL A 179 6.50 -24.44 -4.67
CA VAL A 179 5.05 -24.49 -4.59
C VAL A 179 4.43 -23.99 -5.90
N THR A 180 3.18 -24.39 -6.16
CA THR A 180 2.43 -23.97 -7.35
C THR A 180 1.77 -22.61 -7.18
N SER A 181 1.49 -22.21 -5.94
CA SER A 181 0.96 -20.89 -5.60
C SER A 181 1.48 -20.39 -4.24
N ALA A 182 1.60 -19.08 -4.10
CA ALA A 182 2.01 -18.42 -2.87
C ALA A 182 1.34 -17.06 -2.72
N LYS A 183 1.10 -16.64 -1.47
CA LYS A 183 0.61 -15.30 -1.16
C LYS A 183 1.80 -14.35 -1.06
N ASP A 184 1.72 -13.21 -1.71
CA ASP A 184 2.72 -12.16 -1.76
C ASP A 184 2.00 -10.81 -1.67
N LEU A 185 2.25 -10.04 -0.59
CA LEU A 185 1.63 -8.73 -0.34
C LEU A 185 0.10 -8.71 -0.50
N GLY A 186 -0.58 -9.76 -0.06
CA GLY A 186 -2.04 -9.88 -0.13
C GLY A 186 -2.57 -10.56 -1.39
N VAL A 187 -1.76 -10.70 -2.43
CA VAL A 187 -2.14 -11.31 -3.72
C VAL A 187 -1.69 -12.77 -3.76
N ILE A 188 -2.57 -13.67 -4.22
CA ILE A 188 -2.20 -15.08 -4.43
C ILE A 188 -1.67 -15.22 -5.85
N LEU A 189 -0.37 -15.42 -5.98
CA LEU A 189 0.31 -15.68 -7.24
C LEU A 189 0.36 -17.18 -7.49
N ASP A 190 0.02 -17.61 -8.69
CA ASP A 190 0.25 -18.96 -9.17
C ASP A 190 1.40 -19.01 -10.19
N SER A 191 1.98 -20.20 -10.37
CA SER A 191 3.11 -20.42 -11.27
C SER A 191 2.82 -20.11 -12.75
N GLY A 192 1.55 -20.06 -13.15
CA GLY A 192 1.10 -19.65 -14.48
C GLY A 192 0.73 -18.17 -14.58
N LEU A 193 0.70 -17.43 -13.46
CA LEU A 193 0.19 -16.07 -13.36
C LEU A 193 -1.24 -15.92 -13.92
N THR A 194 -2.10 -16.91 -13.69
CA THR A 194 -3.52 -16.84 -14.08
C THR A 194 -4.36 -16.09 -13.06
N PHE A 195 -3.92 -16.03 -11.80
CA PHE A 195 -4.61 -15.42 -10.65
C PHE A 195 -5.95 -16.06 -10.31
N ASP A 196 -6.28 -17.24 -10.86
CA ASP A 196 -7.57 -17.89 -10.65
C ASP A 196 -7.87 -18.11 -9.16
N SER A 197 -6.88 -18.63 -8.42
CA SER A 197 -7.02 -18.85 -6.97
C SER A 197 -7.21 -17.55 -6.19
N HIS A 198 -6.57 -16.45 -6.62
CA HIS A 198 -6.76 -15.15 -6.00
C HIS A 198 -8.19 -14.64 -6.25
N VAL A 199 -8.64 -14.66 -7.50
CA VAL A 199 -9.99 -14.22 -7.88
C VAL A 199 -11.05 -15.02 -7.14
N GLN A 200 -10.92 -16.35 -7.07
CA GLN A 200 -11.85 -17.20 -6.32
C GLN A 200 -11.86 -16.87 -4.83
N ALA A 201 -10.68 -16.68 -4.22
CA ALA A 201 -10.57 -16.31 -2.81
C ALA A 201 -11.27 -14.97 -2.55
N THR A 202 -10.99 -13.95 -3.36
CA THR A 202 -11.60 -12.61 -3.24
C THR A 202 -13.13 -12.67 -3.40
N ILE A 203 -13.65 -13.40 -4.39
CA ILE A 203 -15.10 -13.61 -4.58
C ILE A 203 -15.72 -14.34 -3.38
N SER A 204 -15.03 -15.33 -2.81
CA SER A 204 -15.55 -16.06 -1.65
C SER A 204 -15.62 -15.18 -0.41
N SER A 205 -14.61 -14.33 -0.18
CA SER A 205 -14.61 -13.36 0.90
C SER A 205 -15.70 -12.31 0.73
N SER A 206 -15.99 -11.87 -0.50
CA SER A 206 -17.08 -10.91 -0.75
C SER A 206 -18.48 -11.52 -0.56
N LYS A 207 -18.69 -12.77 -0.99
CA LYS A 207 -19.96 -13.49 -0.78
C LYS A 207 -20.24 -13.80 0.68
N PHE A 208 -19.20 -13.94 1.51
CA PHE A 208 -19.35 -14.06 2.96
C PHE A 208 -19.96 -12.80 3.56
N TYR A 209 -19.48 -11.61 3.15
CA TYR A 209 -20.07 -10.33 3.57
C TYR A 209 -21.53 -10.19 3.13
N GLU A 210 -21.88 -10.65 1.92
CA GLU A 210 -23.26 -10.59 1.42
C GLU A 210 -24.22 -11.48 2.22
N LYS A 211 -23.72 -12.56 2.84
CA LYS A 211 -24.52 -13.48 3.67
C LYS A 211 -24.67 -13.01 5.12
N GLU A 212 -23.68 -12.32 5.68
CA GLU A 212 -23.78 -11.69 7.02
C GLU A 212 -24.60 -10.39 7.03
N VAL A 213 -24.74 -9.71 5.88
CA VAL A 213 -25.63 -8.52 5.77
C VAL A 213 -27.12 -8.90 5.76
N ASN A 214 -27.46 -10.19 5.63
CA ASN A 214 -28.86 -10.66 5.61
C ASN A 214 -29.39 -11.17 6.97
N THR A 215 -28.80 -10.72 8.08
CA THR A 215 -29.38 -10.89 9.42
C THR A 215 -29.66 -9.54 10.04
N ASN A 216 -30.91 -9.08 9.97
CA ASN A 216 -31.54 -8.07 10.84
C ASN A 216 -30.60 -6.98 11.40
N CYS A 217 -29.78 -6.38 10.54
CA CYS A 217 -29.03 -5.20 10.92
C CYS A 217 -29.96 -4.00 10.73
N SER A 218 -30.15 -3.19 11.77
CA SER A 218 -30.66 -1.82 11.63
C SER A 218 -29.59 -0.95 10.97
N CYS A 219 -29.20 -1.31 9.76
CA CYS A 219 -28.33 -0.50 8.92
C CYS A 219 -29.10 0.75 8.49
N LEU A 220 -28.43 1.90 8.56
CA LEU A 220 -28.98 3.19 8.15
C LEU A 220 -29.42 3.14 6.69
N ASP A 221 -30.59 3.72 6.40
CA ASP A 221 -31.20 3.75 5.07
C ASP A 221 -30.21 4.19 3.98
N ALA A 222 -30.37 3.64 2.78
CA ALA A 222 -29.52 3.85 1.61
C ALA A 222 -29.34 5.33 1.17
N CYS A 223 -30.04 6.27 1.81
CA CYS A 223 -29.96 7.72 1.58
C CYS A 223 -28.97 8.45 2.51
N ASN A 224 -28.29 7.75 3.43
CA ASN A 224 -27.29 8.39 4.30
C ASN A 224 -25.88 8.23 3.75
N ARG A 225 -25.26 9.34 3.34
CA ARG A 225 -23.84 9.39 2.97
C ARG A 225 -23.02 9.76 4.21
N ILE A 226 -22.19 8.85 4.69
CA ILE A 226 -21.21 9.13 5.73
C ILE A 226 -19.99 9.76 5.06
N ILE A 227 -19.65 10.99 5.44
CA ILE A 227 -18.43 11.66 4.99
C ILE A 227 -17.42 11.54 6.13
N TYR A 228 -16.31 10.85 5.88
CA TYR A 228 -15.19 10.80 6.80
C TYR A 228 -14.29 12.00 6.54
N GLU A 229 -14.31 13.00 7.41
CA GLU A 229 -13.30 14.05 7.45
C GLU A 229 -12.20 13.62 8.43
N THR A 230 -11.00 13.40 7.89
CA THR A 230 -9.81 13.08 8.67
C THR A 230 -9.06 14.38 8.95
N ASP A 231 -9.24 14.93 10.15
CA ASP A 231 -8.44 16.06 10.61
C ASP A 231 -7.12 15.56 11.23
N LEU A 232 -6.05 15.65 10.44
CA LEU A 232 -4.70 15.30 10.86
C LEU A 232 -4.13 16.39 11.77
N SER A 233 -3.99 16.09 13.06
CA SER A 233 -3.15 16.89 13.95
C SER A 233 -1.67 16.54 13.70
N TYR A 234 -0.95 17.44 13.02
CA TYR A 234 0.49 17.31 12.81
C TYR A 234 1.26 18.25 13.74
N ALA A 235 2.41 17.82 14.24
CA ALA A 235 3.46 18.76 14.62
C ALA A 235 4.34 18.97 13.40
N LEU A 236 4.28 20.16 12.79
CA LEU A 236 5.37 20.59 11.93
C LEU A 236 6.56 20.77 12.88
N PHE A 237 7.62 19.97 12.71
CA PHE A 237 8.92 20.40 13.20
C PHE A 237 9.24 21.67 12.42
N ASN A 238 9.01 22.80 13.08
CA ASN A 238 8.99 24.09 12.44
C ASN A 238 10.43 24.50 12.19
N ASP A 239 10.95 24.18 11.01
CA ASP A 239 11.88 25.07 10.34
C ASP A 239 11.95 24.86 8.81
N ILE A 240 10.81 25.04 8.13
CA ILE A 240 10.82 25.27 6.67
C ILE A 240 11.57 26.58 6.34
N ALA A 241 11.74 27.50 7.30
CA ALA A 241 12.61 28.66 7.17
C ALA A 241 14.12 28.30 7.17
N ASN A 242 14.50 27.09 7.59
CA ASN A 242 15.86 26.57 7.48
C ASN A 242 16.09 25.62 6.29
N THR A 243 15.15 25.47 5.36
CA THR A 243 15.44 24.77 4.09
C THR A 243 16.64 25.40 3.36
N THR A 244 16.81 26.72 3.46
CA THR A 244 17.99 27.43 2.96
C THR A 244 19.26 27.11 3.75
N SER A 245 19.15 26.84 5.06
CA SER A 245 20.27 26.46 5.93
C SER A 245 20.72 25.01 5.68
N LEU A 246 19.78 24.06 5.59
CA LEU A 246 20.06 22.67 5.20
C LEU A 246 20.61 22.61 3.78
N HIS A 247 20.04 23.36 2.84
CA HIS A 247 20.59 23.53 1.49
C HIS A 247 22.02 24.08 1.53
N ASN A 248 22.31 25.09 2.34
CA ASN A 248 23.65 25.66 2.46
C ASN A 248 24.65 24.73 3.17
N GLN A 249 24.23 23.94 4.16
CA GLN A 249 25.10 22.97 4.84
C GLN A 249 25.45 21.78 3.93
N PHE A 250 24.47 21.22 3.23
CA PHE A 250 24.70 20.11 2.29
C PHE A 250 25.39 20.56 0.99
N THR A 251 25.04 21.73 0.45
CA THR A 251 25.74 22.28 -0.73
C THR A 251 27.19 22.65 -0.41
N ARG A 252 27.50 23.07 0.83
CA ARG A 252 28.90 23.24 1.27
C ARG A 252 29.64 21.90 1.38
N ALA A 253 28.98 20.85 1.87
CA ALA A 253 29.56 19.50 1.93
C ALA A 253 29.79 18.91 0.53
N HIS A 254 28.85 19.11 -0.40
CA HIS A 254 28.94 18.59 -1.78
C HIS A 254 29.90 19.41 -2.67
N ASN A 255 29.93 20.75 -2.53
CA ASN A 255 30.88 21.59 -3.28
C ASN A 255 32.31 21.53 -2.73
N ALA A 256 32.51 21.06 -1.50
CA ALA A 256 33.84 20.72 -1.00
C ALA A 256 34.43 19.48 -1.72
N SER A 257 33.57 18.63 -2.30
CA SER A 257 33.97 17.45 -3.06
C SER A 257 33.94 17.60 -4.58
N THR A 258 33.27 18.62 -5.13
CA THR A 258 33.13 18.79 -6.59
C THR A 258 33.06 20.26 -6.98
N SER A 259 34.01 20.69 -7.80
CA SER A 259 34.24 22.09 -8.17
C SER A 259 33.46 22.48 -9.43
N GLU A 260 32.14 22.54 -9.38
CA GLU A 260 31.33 23.07 -10.49
C GLU A 260 30.23 24.03 -10.02
N ARG A 261 30.23 25.24 -10.58
CA ARG A 261 29.21 26.27 -10.40
C ARG A 261 28.33 26.32 -11.65
N GLN A 262 27.00 26.18 -11.53
CA GLN A 262 26.02 27.02 -12.23
C GLN A 262 24.56 26.71 -11.90
N SER A 263 23.69 27.63 -12.34
CA SER A 263 22.43 28.06 -11.75
C SER A 263 21.16 27.35 -12.27
N SER A 264 20.09 27.47 -11.48
CA SER A 264 18.65 27.42 -11.83
C SER A 264 17.99 26.11 -12.29
N SER A 265 18.71 25.12 -12.82
CA SER A 265 18.15 23.75 -13.04
C SER A 265 18.31 22.84 -11.82
N VAL A 266 19.04 23.32 -10.80
CA VAL A 266 19.44 22.58 -9.61
C VAL A 266 18.24 22.25 -8.72
N ASP A 267 17.21 23.11 -8.63
CA ASP A 267 16.11 22.91 -7.68
C ASP A 267 15.20 21.71 -8.02
N VAL A 268 14.96 21.44 -9.30
CA VAL A 268 14.19 20.25 -9.72
C VAL A 268 15.01 18.99 -9.50
N LYS A 269 16.28 19.01 -9.91
CA LYS A 269 17.22 17.89 -9.72
C LYS A 269 17.49 17.59 -8.25
N TRP A 270 17.49 18.63 -7.40
CA TRP A 270 17.65 18.51 -5.96
C TRP A 270 16.40 17.96 -5.28
N ARG A 271 15.20 18.35 -5.73
CA ARG A 271 13.95 17.73 -5.26
C ARG A 271 13.89 16.25 -5.60
N ASP A 272 14.33 15.88 -6.80
CA ASP A 272 14.41 14.47 -7.21
C ASP A 272 15.47 13.72 -6.41
N TYR A 273 16.66 14.32 -6.22
CA TYR A 273 17.71 13.76 -5.37
C TYR A 273 17.26 13.56 -3.92
N LEU A 274 16.59 14.56 -3.31
CA LEU A 274 16.03 14.46 -1.96
C LEU A 274 14.98 13.36 -1.88
N ARG A 275 14.12 13.23 -2.89
CA ARG A 275 13.10 12.18 -2.95
C ARG A 275 13.72 10.78 -3.09
N GLU A 276 14.83 10.66 -3.80
CA GLU A 276 15.53 9.39 -4.02
C GLU A 276 16.46 9.00 -2.87
N ASN A 277 16.98 9.96 -2.10
CA ASN A 277 18.06 9.72 -1.13
C ASN A 277 17.74 10.15 0.31
N ILE A 278 16.66 10.89 0.55
CA ILE A 278 16.28 11.32 1.91
C ILE A 278 14.90 10.78 2.27
N LEU A 279 14.86 10.04 3.39
CA LEU A 279 13.62 9.60 3.99
C LEU A 279 13.04 10.72 4.88
N GLN A 280 11.99 11.38 4.40
CA GLN A 280 11.25 12.36 5.21
C GLN A 280 10.32 11.61 6.19
N LEU A 281 10.65 11.65 7.48
CA LEU A 281 9.79 11.14 8.55
C LEU A 281 8.84 12.23 9.02
N SER A 282 7.57 12.16 8.59
CA SER A 282 6.49 12.97 9.16
C SER A 282 5.79 12.17 10.25
N ILE A 283 5.95 12.59 11.51
CA ILE A 283 5.30 11.96 12.67
C ILE A 283 3.94 12.62 12.87
N TYR A 284 2.87 11.85 12.71
CA TYR A 284 1.49 12.28 12.94
C TYR A 284 1.04 11.80 14.32
N PHE A 285 0.23 12.59 15.02
CA PHE A 285 -0.49 12.12 16.20
C PHE A 285 -1.67 11.25 15.76
N ASN A 286 -1.94 10.15 16.48
CA ASN A 286 -3.08 9.29 16.22
C ASN A 286 -4.39 10.05 16.50
N GLU A 287 -5.32 10.03 15.56
CA GLU A 287 -6.46 10.94 15.38
C GLU A 287 -7.39 11.14 16.59
N LEU A 288 -8.03 12.33 16.64
CA LEU A 288 -9.42 12.49 17.09
C LEU A 288 -10.30 12.49 15.83
N SER A 289 -10.78 11.32 15.41
CA SER A 289 -11.73 11.21 14.29
C SER A 289 -13.12 11.63 14.76
N TYR A 290 -13.72 12.68 14.17
CA TYR A 290 -15.12 13.04 14.40
C TYR A 290 -15.99 12.52 13.25
N ILE A 291 -17.12 11.92 13.57
CA ILE A 291 -18.10 11.47 12.57
C ILE A 291 -19.07 12.63 12.32
N ARG A 292 -19.11 13.17 11.09
CA ARG A 292 -20.13 14.13 10.67
C ARG A 292 -21.13 13.43 9.74
N THR A 293 -22.37 13.31 10.19
CA THR A 293 -23.47 12.70 9.44
C THR A 293 -24.33 13.82 8.85
N GLU A 294 -24.45 13.90 7.52
CA GLU A 294 -25.35 14.82 6.83
C GLU A 294 -26.32 14.06 5.91
N SER A 295 -27.61 14.40 5.97
CA SER A 295 -28.65 13.82 5.12
C SER A 295 -28.86 14.70 3.88
N VAL A 296 -28.66 14.15 2.68
CA VAL A 296 -28.94 14.84 1.42
C VAL A 296 -29.95 14.01 0.62
N PRO A 297 -31.02 14.60 0.06
CA PRO A 297 -32.00 13.86 -0.73
C PRO A 297 -31.34 13.22 -1.97
N ALA A 298 -31.61 11.93 -2.19
CA ALA A 298 -31.01 11.12 -3.27
C ALA A 298 -31.43 11.56 -4.69
N TYR A 299 -32.47 12.39 -4.80
CA TYR A 299 -33.03 12.81 -6.07
C TYR A 299 -33.45 14.28 -5.97
N SER A 300 -32.85 15.12 -6.81
CA SER A 300 -33.15 16.55 -6.83
C SER A 300 -34.42 16.81 -7.65
N TRP A 301 -35.14 17.90 -7.33
CA TRP A 301 -36.35 18.25 -8.07
C TRP A 301 -36.06 18.52 -9.56
N GLU A 302 -34.87 19.06 -9.87
CA GLU A 302 -34.42 19.29 -11.24
C GLU A 302 -34.22 17.98 -11.99
N SER A 303 -33.66 16.96 -11.31
CA SER A 303 -33.46 15.63 -11.88
C SER A 303 -34.80 14.95 -12.18
N PHE A 304 -35.77 15.09 -11.27
CA PHE A 304 -37.14 14.63 -11.46
C PHE A 304 -37.81 15.25 -12.68
N MET A 305 -37.76 16.57 -12.78
CA MET A 305 -38.39 17.29 -13.89
C MET A 305 -37.74 16.96 -15.22
N ALA A 306 -36.43 16.76 -15.25
CA ALA A 306 -35.71 16.35 -16.46
C ALA A 306 -36.13 14.95 -16.94
N GLU A 307 -36.25 13.99 -16.03
CA GLU A 307 -36.60 12.60 -16.37
C GLU A 307 -38.09 12.46 -16.74
N ALA A 308 -38.98 13.16 -16.05
CA ALA A 308 -40.39 13.27 -16.42
C ALA A 308 -40.56 13.93 -17.81
N GLY A 309 -39.81 15.00 -18.09
CA GLY A 309 -39.81 15.66 -19.39
C GLY A 309 -39.27 14.75 -20.51
N GLY A 310 -38.19 14.02 -20.26
CA GLY A 310 -37.59 13.08 -21.21
C GLY A 310 -38.51 11.91 -21.55
N THR A 311 -39.15 11.32 -20.55
CA THR A 311 -40.10 10.20 -20.73
C THR A 311 -41.38 10.62 -21.44
N LEU A 312 -41.95 11.79 -21.12
CA LEU A 312 -43.10 12.36 -21.84
C LEU A 312 -42.76 12.66 -23.31
N GLY A 313 -41.57 13.22 -23.58
CA GLY A 313 -41.10 13.47 -24.94
C GLY A 313 -40.95 12.20 -25.77
N LEU A 314 -40.51 11.10 -25.16
CA LEU A 314 -40.30 9.82 -25.86
C LEU A 314 -41.62 9.10 -26.21
N PHE A 315 -42.62 9.16 -25.33
CA PHE A 315 -43.88 8.41 -25.52
C PHE A 315 -44.97 9.20 -26.25
N LEU A 316 -45.06 10.52 -26.04
CA LEU A 316 -46.12 11.35 -26.62
C LEU A 316 -45.64 12.20 -27.81
N GLY A 317 -44.32 12.27 -28.05
CA GLY A 317 -43.73 13.17 -29.06
C GLY A 317 -43.89 14.66 -28.72
N ALA A 318 -44.33 14.97 -27.49
CA ALA A 318 -44.57 16.32 -27.01
C ALA A 318 -43.63 16.63 -25.84
N SER A 319 -42.88 17.72 -25.96
CA SER A 319 -42.12 18.29 -24.85
C SER A 319 -43.05 18.89 -23.79
N PHE A 320 -42.55 19.10 -22.57
CA PHE A 320 -43.28 19.83 -21.53
C PHE A 320 -43.71 21.24 -21.98
N LEU A 321 -42.90 21.89 -22.82
CA LEU A 321 -43.23 23.20 -23.42
C LEU A 321 -44.47 23.13 -24.33
N THR A 322 -44.62 22.07 -25.12
CA THR A 322 -45.82 21.86 -25.96
C THR A 322 -47.10 21.69 -25.14
N ILE A 323 -47.02 21.11 -23.93
CA ILE A 323 -48.18 21.02 -23.02
C ILE A 323 -48.50 22.40 -22.44
N ALA A 324 -47.48 23.17 -22.04
CA ALA A 324 -47.66 24.52 -21.55
C ALA A 324 -48.29 25.44 -22.62
N GLU A 325 -47.84 25.36 -23.86
CA GLU A 325 -48.43 26.09 -24.99
C GLU A 325 -49.89 25.67 -25.26
N LEU A 326 -50.22 24.38 -25.16
CA LEU A 326 -51.60 23.90 -25.30
C LEU A 326 -52.50 24.46 -24.19
N LEU A 327 -52.01 24.50 -22.95
CA LEU A 327 -52.75 25.07 -21.83
C LEU A 327 -52.95 26.57 -22.00
N ASP A 328 -51.92 27.30 -22.43
CA ASP A 328 -52.02 28.74 -22.71
C ASP A 328 -53.02 29.02 -23.85
N PHE A 329 -52.98 28.22 -24.91
CA PHE A 329 -53.95 28.28 -26.01
C PHE A 329 -55.39 28.00 -25.54
N LEU A 330 -55.60 26.98 -24.69
CA LEU A 330 -56.91 26.68 -24.10
C LEU A 330 -57.39 27.82 -23.20
N CYS A 331 -56.51 28.42 -22.38
CA CYS A 331 -56.83 29.60 -21.58
C CYS A 331 -57.25 30.78 -22.47
N HIS A 332 -56.56 31.00 -23.59
CA HIS A 332 -56.92 32.02 -24.57
C HIS A 332 -58.28 31.75 -25.23
N ILE A 333 -58.59 30.49 -25.58
CA ILE A 333 -59.91 30.09 -26.09
C ILE A 333 -61.00 30.35 -25.05
N VAL A 334 -60.80 29.95 -23.80
CA VAL A 334 -61.76 30.17 -22.72
C VAL A 334 -62.00 31.67 -22.53
N ALA A 335 -60.93 32.48 -22.48
CA ALA A 335 -61.04 33.93 -22.39
C ALA A 335 -61.79 34.55 -23.60
N PHE A 336 -61.55 34.05 -24.80
CA PHE A 336 -62.26 34.47 -26.01
C PHE A 336 -63.75 34.09 -25.96
N LEU A 337 -64.08 32.87 -25.55
CA LEU A 337 -65.48 32.42 -25.38
C LEU A 337 -66.20 33.25 -24.32
N PHE A 338 -65.55 33.59 -23.21
CA PHE A 338 -66.11 34.49 -22.20
C PHE A 338 -66.36 35.91 -22.75
N ARG A 339 -65.43 36.46 -23.55
CA ARG A 339 -65.61 37.78 -24.20
C ARG A 339 -66.75 37.76 -25.24
N LYS A 340 -66.84 36.71 -26.06
CA LYS A 340 -67.94 36.55 -27.04
C LYS A 340 -69.31 36.40 -26.36
N ARG A 341 -69.37 35.69 -25.22
CA ARG A 341 -70.59 35.59 -24.40
C ARG A 341 -71.02 36.94 -23.83
N GLN A 342 -70.08 37.79 -23.43
CA GLN A 342 -70.40 39.14 -22.94
C GLN A 342 -70.84 40.12 -24.04
N GLN A 343 -70.42 39.93 -25.30
CA GLN A 343 -70.89 40.72 -26.44
C GLN A 343 -72.33 40.33 -26.86
N ASN A 344 -72.66 39.03 -26.89
CA ASN A 344 -74.03 38.55 -27.17
C ASN A 344 -75.07 38.85 -26.07
N ILE A 345 -74.66 39.46 -24.94
CA ILE A 345 -75.57 39.90 -23.86
C ILE A 345 -75.81 41.43 -23.95
N LYS A 346 -75.11 42.15 -24.83
CA LYS A 346 -75.22 43.61 -25.02
C LYS A 346 -75.86 44.04 -26.35
N ASP A 347 -76.16 43.10 -27.24
CA ASP A 347 -77.07 43.25 -28.39
C ASP A 347 -78.36 42.48 -28.11
#